data_AF-D2PF83-F1
#
_entry.id   AF-D2PF83-F1
#
_cell.length_a   1.000
_cell.length_b   1.000
_cell.length_c   1.000
_cell.angle_alpha   90.00
_cell.angle_beta   90.00
_cell.angle_gamma   90.00
#
_symmetry.space_group_name_H-M   'P 1'
#
loop_
_entity.id
_entity.type
_entity.pdbx_description
1 polymer ?
#
loop_
_entity_poly.entity_id
_entity_poly.type
_entity_poly.pdbx_seq_one_letter_code
_entity_poly.pdbx_strand_id
1 'polypeptide(L)' 'MSKRLQDYLIDFINLPNGEIFIVRDECNTLKRLRLILLALGQEVQLNNCEELICRKKI' A
#
# COMPACT_ATOMS: atom_id res chain seq x y z
N MET A 1 10.35 -5.20 13.88
CA MET A 1 9.03 -4.68 14.31
C MET A 1 8.23 -4.40 13.05
N SER A 2 7.09 -5.08 12.86
CA SER A 2 6.16 -4.75 11.77
C SER A 2 5.62 -3.34 12.01
N LYS A 3 5.57 -2.50 10.96
CA LYS A 3 4.99 -1.15 11.02
C LYS A 3 3.49 -1.29 11.28
N ARG A 4 2.89 -0.34 12.00
CA ARG A 4 1.43 -0.32 12.13
C ARG A 4 0.82 0.03 10.78
N LEU A 5 -0.42 -0.42 10.55
CA LEU A 5 -1.17 -0.08 9.33
C LEU A 5 -1.18 1.43 9.04
N GLN A 6 -1.29 2.25 10.09
CA GLN A 6 -1.30 3.71 9.99
C GLN A 6 0.03 4.28 9.45
N ASP A 7 1.16 3.68 9.80
CA ASP A 7 2.48 4.14 9.35
C ASP A 7 2.60 4.01 7.83
N TYR A 8 2.10 2.91 7.27
CA TYR A 8 2.04 2.70 5.82
C TYR A 8 1.15 3.72 5.11
N LEU A 9 0.03 4.12 5.72
CA LEU A 9 -0.84 5.13 5.14
C LEU A 9 -0.19 6.51 5.17
N ILE A 10 0.52 6.85 6.25
CA ILE A 10 1.30 8.09 6.34
C ILE A 10 2.39 8.11 5.26
N ASP A 11 3.14 7.00 5.10
CA ASP A 11 4.14 6.87 4.05
C ASP A 11 3.52 7.08 2.66
N PHE A 12 2.36 6.47 2.38
CA PHE A 12 1.66 6.62 1.12
C PHE A 12 1.16 8.06 0.87
N ILE A 13 0.61 8.73 1.89
CA ILE A 13 0.14 10.11 1.79
C ILE A 13 1.29 11.06 1.47
N ASN A 14 2.46 10.85 2.08
CA ASN A 14 3.65 11.67 1.86
C ASN A 14 4.41 11.31 0.57
N LEU A 15 4.13 10.16 -0.04
CA LEU A 15 4.73 9.77 -1.30
C LEU A 15 4.33 10.76 -2.42
N PRO A 16 5.26 11.24 -3.27
CA PRO A 16 4.89 12.09 -4.40
C PRO A 16 3.94 11.39 -5.39
N ASN A 17 3.10 12.17 -6.07
CA ASN A 17 2.21 11.62 -7.11
C ASN A 17 3.04 11.07 -8.28
N GLY A 18 2.62 9.93 -8.83
CA GLY A 18 3.32 9.24 -9.92
C GLY A 18 4.34 8.20 -9.47
N GLU A 19 4.80 8.29 -8.21
CA GLU A 19 5.74 7.35 -7.59
C GLU A 19 5.09 6.01 -7.22
N ILE A 20 5.95 5.01 -7.01
CA ILE A 20 5.53 3.64 -6.69
C ILE A 20 5.69 3.40 -5.19
N PHE A 21 4.60 3.03 -4.55
CA PHE A 21 4.55 2.56 -3.18
C PHE A 21 4.67 1.03 -3.14
N ILE A 22 5.71 0.51 -2.50
CA ILE A 22 5.96 -0.94 -2.37
C ILE A 22 5.98 -1.32 -0.89
N VAL A 23 5.17 -2.32 -0.51
CA VAL A 23 5.09 -2.82 0.86
C VAL A 23 5.26 -4.33 0.87
N ARG A 24 6.14 -4.81 1.75
CA ARG A 24 6.30 -6.23 2.08
C ARG A 24 6.03 -6.41 3.57
N ASP A 25 5.00 -7.17 3.89
CA ASP A 25 4.56 -7.42 5.27
C ASP A 25 3.64 -8.66 5.30
N GLU A 26 3.08 -8.99 6.46
CA GLU A 26 2.12 -10.06 6.61
C GLU A 26 0.94 -9.92 5.64
N CYS A 27 0.55 -11.05 5.02
CA CYS A 27 -0.55 -11.12 4.04
C CYS A 27 -1.85 -10.44 4.51
N ASN A 28 -2.17 -10.50 5.81
CA ASN A 28 -3.34 -9.82 6.37
C ASN A 28 -3.20 -8.29 6.35
N THR A 29 -2.02 -7.75 6.65
CA THR A 29 -1.72 -6.32 6.54
C THR A 29 -1.80 -5.87 5.08
N LEU A 30 -1.20 -6.63 4.16
CA LEU A 30 -1.24 -6.32 2.73
C LEU A 30 -2.66 -6.34 2.16
N LYS A 31 -3.50 -7.30 2.57
CA LYS A 31 -4.93 -7.35 2.18
C LYS A 31 -5.69 -6.11 2.67
N ARG A 32 -5.44 -5.66 3.90
CA ARG A 32 -6.06 -4.44 4.44
C ARG A 32 -5.61 -3.19 3.68
N LEU A 33 -4.30 -3.04 3.44
CA LEU A 33 -3.76 -1.94 2.65
C LEU A 33 -4.35 -1.92 1.24
N ARG A 34 -4.45 -3.09 0.60
CA ARG A 34 -5.06 -3.22 -0.74
C ARG A 34 -6.47 -2.66 -0.77
N LEU A 35 -7.32 -3.05 0.18
CA LEU A 35 -8.71 -2.57 0.24
C LEU A 35 -8.78 -1.06 0.43
N ILE A 36 -7.94 -0.50 1.32
CA ILE A 36 -7.89 0.94 1.57
C ILE A 36 -7.45 1.70 0.32
N LEU A 37 -6.34 1.28 -0.30
CA LEU A 37 -5.79 1.94 -1.48
C LEU A 37 -6.74 1.85 -2.69
N LEU A 38 -7.43 0.72 -2.87
CA LEU A 38 -8.49 0.59 -3.87
C LEU A 38 -9.67 1.54 -3.60
N ALA A 39 -10.09 1.69 -2.33
CA ALA A 39 -11.14 2.64 -1.95
C ALA A 39 -10.74 4.10 -2.19
N LEU A 40 -9.43 4.40 -2.13
CA LEU A 40 -8.84 5.69 -2.50
C LEU A 40 -8.64 5.86 -4.02
N GLY A 41 -9.18 4.94 -4.84
CA GLY A 41 -9.12 5.01 -6.31
C GLY A 41 -7.74 4.69 -6.90
N GLN A 42 -6.85 4.10 -6.12
CA GLN A 42 -5.48 3.81 -6.54
C GLN A 42 -5.40 2.48 -7.31
N GLU A 43 -4.39 2.36 -8.16
CA GLU A 43 -4.07 1.10 -8.83
C GLU A 43 -3.13 0.27 -7.96
N VAL A 44 -3.61 -0.90 -7.53
CA VAL A 44 -2.90 -1.76 -6.57
C VAL A 44 -2.76 -3.17 -7.11
N GLN A 45 -1.56 -3.71 -7.04
CA GLN A 45 -1.21 -5.10 -7.32
C GLN A 45 -0.78 -5.78 -6.02
N LEU A 46 -1.23 -7.01 -5.81
CA LEU A 46 -0.85 -7.84 -4.66
C LEU A 46 -0.28 -9.16 -5.18
N ASN A 47 1.03 -9.33 -5.04
CA ASN A 47 1.78 -10.47 -5.55
C ASN A 47 1.91 -11.53 -4.46
N ASN A 48 1.22 -12.67 -4.64
CA ASN A 48 1.28 -13.86 -3.79
C ASN A 48 1.13 -13.60 -2.28
N CYS A 49 0.49 -12.49 -1.90
CA CYS A 49 0.36 -12.09 -0.50
C CYS A 49 1.69 -11.84 0.24
N GLU A 50 2.76 -11.56 -0.49
CA GLU A 50 4.09 -11.22 0.04
C GLU A 50 4.44 -9.76 -0.23
N GLU A 51 3.89 -9.20 -1.31
CA GLU A 51 4.23 -7.84 -1.76
C GLU A 51 3.00 -7.12 -2.31
N LEU A 52 2.82 -5.87 -1.90
CA LEU A 52 1.83 -4.94 -2.43
C LEU A 52 2.55 -3.80 -3.15
N ILE A 53 2.14 -3.57 -4.39
CA ILE A 53 2.66 -2.48 -5.23
C ILE A 53 1.48 -1.58 -5.59
N CYS A 54 1.63 -0.28 -5.36
CA CYS A 54 0.63 0.71 -5.69
C CYS A 54 1.29 1.91 -6.36
N ARG A 55 0.80 2.33 -7.54
CA ARG A 55 1.25 3.59 -8.14
C ARG A 55 0.35 4.71 -7.67
N LYS A 56 0.91 5.73 -7.01
CA LYS A 56 0.12 6.83 -6.48
C LYS A 56 -0.40 7.69 -7.63
N LYS A 57 -1.72 7.72 -7.78
CA LYS A 57 -2.46 8.65 -8.63
C LYS A 57 -2.70 9.96 -7.86
N ILE A 58 -2.97 11.02 -8.62
CA ILE A 58 -3.31 12.35 -8.09
C ILE A 58 -4.54 12.28 -7.20
#